data_AF-A0AA41Q9J6-F1
#
_entry.id   AF-A0AA41Q9J6-F1
#
_cell.length_a   1.000
_cell.length_b   1.000
_cell.length_c   1.000
_cell.angle_alpha   90.00
_cell.angle_beta   90.00
_cell.angle_gamma   90.00
#
_symmetry.space_group_name_H-M   'P 1'
#
loop_
_entity.id
_entity.type
_entity.pdbx_description
1 polymer ?
#
loop_
_entity_poly.entity_id
_entity_poly.type
_entity_poly.pdbx_seq_one_letter_code
_entity_poly.pdbx_strand_id
1 'polypeptide(L)'
;MGGRPDGEATPDDTKTGAGESTAPQPAPETEELPEPAGEPAEPTAAPEAQIPDADLVPELPDADEASAPEGTEDTGAPEDETAVVAVVDAKPPATETAASTGPEADASATDTAETPSPADAAAAEAATDAAQAEATTGGDASEGDAAVPDSAAAPAALAVVPGAFRFGPAGGAAPRRSPHPALIPLMVLGTAFAVLLAFFGTLGTPGVRDILDHAAATSSAPPAPSGTSPAATPTPTATPQTEIKSSELKAIAEAQTAALQSGDLAAFLAPYEPTATELVAERTRLFANLRLITFEQAQFRWERVVTGSLVGSSTGPVTVEVTVDFVHQIAGVDVAPTRSTYRMTVLRAGIGAPLRITHVRNSDPLAWDLADLVKVERPHVILLADKVDKAKAGTWADRAEAAAKRDLELWKGPAEIPSRFIVFASPDAATFGKAYGGDAPKGTVAFCSPMMPAEYASGGTRRVVGSRITWDTDAKGMSNYDAQTGVMRHEMGHALMAGFTNTKSSRTPLWVVEGFAEYLEWADLFGEYYAPDARNFVRSGKFSGKLPADDDIYGEDPEANGINYHLSMTAIRYMVDKHGAAKTFAFVVSVYQEPTAVDEALKAATGLDRAAFEAKWAQWLKSHI
;
A
#
# COMPACT_ATOMS: atom_id res chain seq x y z
N MET A 1 -64.47 8.52 -53.15
CA MET A 1 -63.75 7.96 -54.30
C MET A 1 -62.36 7.61 -53.78
N GLY A 2 -61.86 6.37 -53.78
CA GLY A 2 -62.28 5.15 -54.48
C GLY A 2 -61.13 4.69 -55.40
N GLY A 3 -60.58 3.49 -55.32
CA GLY A 3 -60.88 2.36 -54.41
C GLY A 3 -59.74 1.33 -54.33
N ARG A 4 -60.04 0.10 -53.91
CA ARG A 4 -59.11 -1.06 -53.94
C ARG A 4 -58.86 -1.57 -55.38
N PRO A 5 -57.98 -2.57 -55.54
CA PRO A 5 -58.51 -3.88 -55.91
C PRO A 5 -58.17 -4.99 -54.89
N ASP A 6 -58.98 -6.05 -54.90
CA ASP A 6 -58.85 -7.26 -54.10
C ASP A 6 -58.32 -8.43 -54.96
N GLY A 7 -57.99 -9.58 -54.36
CA GLY A 7 -57.53 -10.77 -55.10
C GLY A 7 -57.35 -12.01 -54.23
N GLU A 8 -58.39 -12.86 -54.17
CA GLU A 8 -58.35 -14.17 -53.54
C GLU A 8 -57.80 -15.26 -54.47
N ALA A 9 -57.13 -16.27 -53.92
CA ALA A 9 -57.09 -17.64 -54.47
C ALA A 9 -56.59 -18.66 -53.44
N THR A 10 -57.47 -19.53 -52.96
CA THR A 10 -57.13 -20.88 -52.49
C THR A 10 -57.55 -21.91 -53.54
N PRO A 11 -56.91 -23.08 -53.57
CA PRO A 11 -57.71 -24.31 -53.59
C PRO A 11 -57.19 -25.35 -52.58
N ASP A 12 -57.80 -26.53 -52.61
CA ASP A 12 -57.96 -27.43 -51.47
C ASP A 12 -57.14 -28.75 -51.56
N ASP A 13 -57.30 -29.55 -50.50
CA ASP A 13 -57.37 -31.02 -50.47
C ASP A 13 -56.10 -31.93 -50.35
N THR A 14 -56.07 -32.58 -49.18
CA THR A 14 -55.69 -33.98 -48.86
C THR A 14 -54.47 -34.69 -49.49
N LYS A 15 -53.59 -35.19 -48.60
CA LYS A 15 -53.50 -36.65 -48.37
C LYS A 15 -52.97 -37.07 -46.99
N THR A 16 -53.41 -38.25 -46.55
CA THR A 16 -53.06 -38.89 -45.27
C THR A 16 -51.74 -39.67 -45.32
N GLY A 17 -50.96 -39.62 -44.24
CA GLY A 17 -49.89 -40.57 -43.96
C GLY A 17 -49.72 -40.72 -42.45
N ALA A 18 -49.81 -41.95 -41.94
CA ALA A 18 -49.59 -42.27 -40.52
C ALA A 18 -48.20 -42.88 -40.32
N GLY A 19 -47.50 -42.49 -39.26
CA GLY A 19 -46.16 -43.00 -38.94
C GLY A 19 -45.74 -42.67 -37.51
N GLU A 20 -45.58 -43.72 -36.71
CA GLU A 20 -44.72 -43.87 -35.53
C GLU A 20 -44.63 -42.71 -34.51
N SER A 21 -45.33 -42.91 -33.39
CA SER A 21 -45.08 -42.21 -32.12
C SER A 21 -43.88 -42.83 -31.41
N THR A 22 -42.72 -42.16 -31.40
CA THR A 22 -41.61 -42.52 -30.51
C THR A 22 -41.88 -42.05 -29.07
N ALA A 23 -41.74 -42.97 -28.11
CA ALA A 23 -41.84 -42.65 -26.69
C ALA A 23 -40.59 -41.88 -26.21
N PRO A 24 -40.69 -41.02 -25.18
CA PRO A 24 -39.52 -40.40 -24.56
C PRO A 24 -38.62 -41.48 -23.93
N GLN A 25 -37.30 -41.28 -24.01
CA GLN A 25 -36.33 -42.16 -23.37
C GLN A 25 -36.48 -42.10 -21.84
N PRO A 26 -36.24 -43.22 -21.12
CA PRO A 26 -36.06 -43.17 -19.67
C PRO A 26 -34.81 -42.36 -19.32
N ALA A 27 -34.80 -41.76 -18.12
CA ALA A 27 -33.60 -41.15 -17.56
C ALA A 27 -32.51 -42.23 -17.31
N PRO A 28 -31.21 -41.88 -17.37
CA PRO A 28 -30.15 -42.82 -17.03
C PRO A 28 -30.24 -43.26 -15.57
N GLU A 29 -29.91 -44.53 -15.32
CA GLU A 29 -29.87 -45.11 -13.98
C GLU A 29 -28.75 -44.45 -13.16
N THR A 30 -29.08 -44.06 -11.92
CA THR A 30 -28.08 -43.63 -10.94
C THR A 30 -27.39 -44.86 -10.35
N GLU A 31 -26.07 -44.97 -10.50
CA GLU A 31 -25.28 -45.97 -9.80
C GLU A 31 -25.46 -45.84 -8.28
N GLU A 32 -25.75 -46.94 -7.60
CA GLU A 32 -25.81 -46.98 -6.13
C GLU A 32 -24.40 -46.84 -5.55
N LEU A 33 -24.15 -45.72 -4.87
CA LEU A 33 -22.97 -45.59 -4.01
C LEU A 33 -23.12 -46.52 -2.79
N PRO A 34 -22.06 -47.23 -2.37
CA PRO A 34 -22.13 -48.14 -1.23
C PRO A 34 -22.40 -47.39 0.08
N GLU A 35 -23.19 -48.01 0.97
CA GLU A 35 -23.59 -47.42 2.24
C GLU A 35 -22.40 -47.00 3.12
N PRO A 36 -22.40 -45.78 3.70
CA PRO A 36 -21.40 -45.37 4.67
C PRO A 36 -21.62 -46.10 6.01
N ALA A 37 -20.62 -46.84 6.46
CA ALA A 37 -20.72 -47.60 7.71
C ALA A 37 -20.58 -46.72 8.95
N GLY A 38 -21.63 -46.72 9.79
CA GLY A 38 -21.59 -46.28 11.19
C GLY A 38 -22.07 -44.84 11.46
N GLU A 39 -23.12 -44.73 12.28
CA GLU A 39 -23.50 -43.47 12.91
C GLU A 39 -22.40 -43.02 13.91
N PRO A 40 -21.98 -41.74 13.91
CA PRO A 40 -21.24 -41.18 15.03
C PRO A 40 -22.19 -41.02 16.22
N ALA A 41 -21.81 -41.58 17.37
CA ALA A 41 -22.64 -41.53 18.58
C ALA A 41 -22.89 -40.09 19.06
N GLU A 42 -24.07 -39.86 19.66
CA GLU A 42 -24.45 -38.56 20.22
C GLU A 42 -23.43 -38.07 21.26
N PRO A 43 -23.04 -36.77 21.25
CA PRO A 43 -22.21 -36.21 22.30
C PRO A 43 -23.01 -36.11 23.60
N THR A 44 -22.71 -36.99 24.56
CA THR A 44 -23.28 -36.94 25.92
C THR A 44 -23.04 -35.57 26.54
N ALA A 45 -24.12 -34.94 27.03
CA ALA A 45 -24.06 -33.63 27.67
C ALA A 45 -23.12 -33.66 28.88
N ALA A 46 -22.21 -32.68 28.96
CA ALA A 46 -21.41 -32.44 30.16
C ALA A 46 -22.32 -31.96 31.30
N PRO A 47 -22.05 -32.33 32.56
CA PRO A 47 -22.91 -31.97 33.69
C PRO A 47 -22.92 -30.46 33.94
N GLU A 48 -24.12 -29.93 34.14
CA GLU A 48 -24.40 -28.54 34.45
C GLU A 48 -23.77 -28.14 35.79
N ALA A 49 -22.78 -27.23 35.75
CA ALA A 49 -22.08 -26.77 36.94
C ALA A 49 -22.95 -25.76 37.71
N GLN A 50 -23.52 -26.21 38.83
CA GLN A 50 -24.31 -25.37 39.72
C GLN A 50 -23.45 -24.22 40.28
N ILE A 51 -23.80 -22.99 39.91
CA ILE A 51 -23.31 -21.78 40.58
C ILE A 51 -24.14 -21.63 41.86
N PRO A 52 -23.52 -21.59 43.06
CA PRO A 52 -24.26 -21.36 44.30
C PRO A 52 -24.70 -19.89 44.42
N ASP A 53 -25.88 -19.66 45.00
CA ASP A 53 -26.35 -18.32 45.32
C ASP A 53 -25.37 -17.58 46.25
N ALA A 54 -25.11 -16.32 45.94
CA ALA A 54 -24.23 -15.43 46.69
C ALA A 54 -24.90 -14.06 46.89
N ASP A 55 -26.04 -14.07 47.58
CA ASP A 55 -26.48 -12.91 48.37
C ASP A 55 -25.37 -12.49 49.36
N LEU A 56 -25.46 -11.25 49.85
CA LEU A 56 -24.55 -10.60 50.82
C LEU A 56 -23.24 -10.02 50.24
N VAL A 57 -23.36 -8.86 49.58
CA VAL A 57 -22.34 -7.80 49.66
C VAL A 57 -22.95 -6.63 50.44
N PRO A 58 -22.30 -6.12 51.51
CA PRO A 58 -22.87 -5.05 52.33
C PRO A 58 -22.77 -3.68 51.65
N GLU A 59 -23.71 -2.80 51.98
CA GLU A 59 -23.64 -1.38 51.63
C GLU A 59 -22.39 -0.72 52.25
N LEU A 60 -21.73 0.14 51.48
CA LEU A 60 -20.75 1.11 51.99
C LEU A 60 -21.29 2.53 51.73
N PRO A 61 -21.10 3.47 52.67
CA PRO A 61 -21.88 4.71 52.73
C PRO A 61 -21.42 5.77 51.74
N ASP A 62 -22.31 6.74 51.49
CA ASP A 62 -22.04 7.95 50.73
C ASP A 62 -20.83 8.72 51.27
N ALA A 63 -19.99 9.21 50.36
CA ALA A 63 -18.88 10.11 50.66
C ALA A 63 -19.31 11.56 50.35
N ASP A 64 -19.64 12.28 51.42
CA ASP A 64 -20.19 13.64 51.38
C ASP A 64 -19.14 14.72 50.99
N GLU A 65 -19.60 15.97 50.83
CA GLU A 65 -18.79 17.12 50.39
C GLU A 65 -17.51 17.37 51.22
N ALA A 66 -16.40 17.71 50.55
CA ALA A 66 -15.19 18.23 51.18
C ALA A 66 -14.64 19.45 50.42
N SER A 67 -14.60 20.60 51.10
CA SER A 67 -14.38 21.93 50.50
C SER A 67 -12.97 22.18 49.97
N ALA A 68 -12.86 23.01 48.93
CA ALA A 68 -11.61 23.63 48.52
C ALA A 68 -11.27 24.87 49.40
N PRO A 69 -9.99 25.18 49.66
CA PRO A 69 -9.54 26.45 50.22
C PRO A 69 -9.03 27.42 49.14
N GLU A 70 -9.33 28.71 49.28
CA GLU A 70 -8.70 29.82 48.54
C GLU A 70 -7.49 30.40 49.31
N GLY A 71 -6.61 31.12 48.61
CA GLY A 71 -5.52 31.92 49.16
C GLY A 71 -4.16 31.58 48.52
N THR A 72 -3.45 32.36 47.70
CA THR A 72 -3.12 33.81 47.55
C THR A 72 -1.64 34.08 47.89
N GLU A 73 -1.08 35.13 47.27
CA GLU A 73 0.32 35.59 47.35
C GLU A 73 1.31 34.66 46.61
N ASP A 74 1.98 35.04 45.51
CA ASP A 74 2.75 36.25 45.14
C ASP A 74 4.13 36.36 45.82
N THR A 75 5.20 36.18 45.04
CA THR A 75 6.37 37.07 44.99
C THR A 75 7.44 36.56 44.01
N GLY A 76 8.14 37.49 43.35
CA GLY A 76 9.54 37.28 42.91
C GLY A 76 9.79 36.85 41.46
N ALA A 77 9.91 37.83 40.56
CA ALA A 77 10.78 37.70 39.39
C ALA A 77 12.27 37.74 39.83
N PRO A 78 13.18 37.30 38.95
CA PRO A 78 14.02 38.34 38.33
C PRO A 78 14.07 38.26 36.81
N GLU A 79 14.34 39.41 36.20
CA GLU A 79 14.71 39.56 34.79
C GLU A 79 16.20 39.20 34.59
N ASP A 80 16.54 38.60 33.45
CA ASP A 80 17.79 38.95 32.75
C ASP A 80 17.63 38.70 31.23
N GLU A 81 18.46 39.35 30.42
CA GLU A 81 18.30 39.46 28.97
C GLU A 81 18.91 38.30 28.18
N THR A 82 18.35 38.00 27.00
CA THR A 82 19.19 37.84 25.79
C THR A 82 18.37 38.00 24.51
N ALA A 83 18.71 39.01 23.70
CA ALA A 83 18.06 39.24 22.41
C ALA A 83 18.64 38.30 21.32
N VAL A 84 17.77 37.70 20.51
CA VAL A 84 18.18 37.01 19.27
C VAL A 84 17.92 37.95 18.09
N VAL A 85 18.98 38.23 17.32
CA VAL A 85 18.95 39.15 16.19
C VAL A 85 18.28 38.49 14.98
N ALA A 86 17.32 39.18 14.37
CA ALA A 86 16.78 38.79 13.07
C ALA A 86 17.80 39.05 11.97
N VAL A 87 18.11 38.03 11.16
CA VAL A 87 18.89 38.18 9.92
C VAL A 87 17.94 37.99 8.75
N VAL A 88 17.91 38.99 7.86
CA VAL A 88 17.14 38.98 6.61
C VAL A 88 18.13 39.17 5.47
N ASP A 89 18.39 38.12 4.71
CA ASP A 89 19.06 38.21 3.41
C ASP A 89 18.03 37.82 2.33
N ALA A 90 17.58 38.69 1.44
CA ALA A 90 18.26 39.66 0.56
C ALA A 90 18.74 39.05 -0.76
N LYS A 91 18.09 39.52 -1.83
CA LYS A 91 18.29 39.16 -3.23
C LYS A 91 19.71 39.55 -3.70
N PRO A 92 20.45 38.70 -4.45
CA PRO A 92 21.75 39.05 -4.99
C PRO A 92 21.67 40.21 -6.01
N PRO A 93 22.65 41.13 -6.02
CA PRO A 93 22.63 42.29 -6.90
C PRO A 93 23.04 41.97 -8.34
N ALA A 94 22.61 42.80 -9.28
CA ALA A 94 23.12 42.79 -10.65
C ALA A 94 24.47 43.53 -10.73
N THR A 95 25.42 43.01 -11.50
CA THR A 95 26.67 43.71 -11.83
C THR A 95 26.50 44.60 -13.06
N GLU A 96 26.38 45.91 -12.85
CA GLU A 96 26.64 46.89 -13.91
C GLU A 96 28.14 47.01 -14.16
N THR A 97 28.55 46.89 -15.43
CA THR A 97 29.91 47.24 -15.88
C THR A 97 29.82 48.50 -16.74
N ALA A 98 30.40 49.60 -16.26
CA ALA A 98 30.39 50.87 -16.99
C ALA A 98 31.26 50.83 -18.26
N ALA A 99 30.88 51.62 -19.27
CA ALA A 99 31.41 51.52 -20.63
C ALA A 99 32.66 52.37 -20.91
N SER A 100 33.38 52.02 -21.98
CA SER A 100 34.25 52.94 -22.74
C SER A 100 34.31 52.58 -24.23
N THR A 101 34.06 53.58 -25.09
CA THR A 101 34.59 53.75 -26.46
C THR A 101 34.53 52.59 -27.48
N GLY A 102 33.65 52.72 -28.49
CA GLY A 102 33.77 52.06 -29.82
C GLY A 102 34.67 52.86 -30.79
N PRO A 103 34.44 52.90 -32.13
CA PRO A 103 33.31 52.35 -32.94
C PRO A 103 33.79 51.53 -34.19
N GLU A 104 32.93 51.36 -35.21
CA GLU A 104 33.20 50.76 -36.55
C GLU A 104 33.50 49.23 -36.57
N ALA A 105 33.42 48.45 -37.66
CA ALA A 105 32.53 48.34 -38.85
C ALA A 105 32.83 46.96 -39.54
N ASP A 106 32.12 46.36 -40.51
CA ASP A 106 30.89 46.68 -41.28
C ASP A 106 30.18 45.40 -41.81
N ALA A 107 29.01 45.58 -42.42
CA ALA A 107 28.27 44.83 -43.47
C ALA A 107 28.58 43.38 -43.95
N SER A 108 27.50 42.73 -44.43
CA SER A 108 27.41 41.57 -45.37
C SER A 108 27.79 40.17 -44.82
N ALA A 109 27.11 39.03 -45.07
CA ALA A 109 26.15 38.51 -46.07
C ALA A 109 26.74 37.43 -47.01
N THR A 110 25.85 36.63 -47.63
CA THR A 110 26.08 35.52 -48.60
C THR A 110 26.87 34.28 -48.14
N ASP A 111 26.11 33.22 -47.82
CA ASP A 111 25.97 32.02 -48.67
C ASP A 111 27.22 31.35 -49.28
N THR A 112 27.51 30.12 -48.83
CA THR A 112 27.67 28.95 -49.72
C THR A 112 27.59 27.64 -48.93
N ALA A 113 27.18 26.56 -49.60
CA ALA A 113 27.23 25.20 -49.05
C ALA A 113 28.40 24.42 -49.66
N GLU A 114 29.11 23.64 -48.84
CA GLU A 114 30.08 22.65 -49.32
C GLU A 114 30.01 21.37 -48.48
N THR A 115 30.21 20.21 -49.12
CA THR A 115 29.94 18.88 -48.52
C THR A 115 31.25 18.12 -48.25
N PRO A 116 31.53 17.71 -47.01
CA PRO A 116 32.65 16.81 -46.72
C PRO A 116 32.36 15.36 -47.15
N SER A 117 33.33 14.72 -47.79
CA SER A 117 33.31 13.29 -48.13
C SER A 117 33.60 12.41 -46.90
N PRO A 118 33.02 11.20 -46.78
CA PRO A 118 33.25 10.34 -45.62
C PRO A 118 34.66 9.71 -45.60
N ALA A 119 35.32 9.81 -44.45
CA ALA A 119 36.46 9.02 -44.01
C ALA A 119 36.41 8.89 -42.47
N ASP A 120 37.21 7.96 -41.91
CA ASP A 120 37.46 7.80 -40.47
C ASP A 120 36.23 7.48 -39.58
N ALA A 121 35.61 6.32 -39.83
CA ALA A 121 34.68 5.67 -38.91
C ALA A 121 34.89 4.14 -38.88
N ALA A 122 36.05 3.67 -38.39
CA ALA A 122 36.41 2.24 -38.41
C ALA A 122 37.38 1.79 -37.30
N ALA A 123 36.95 1.78 -36.03
CA ALA A 123 37.61 1.03 -34.95
C ALA A 123 36.71 0.84 -33.72
N ALA A 124 36.21 -0.39 -33.47
CA ALA A 124 35.95 -1.00 -32.14
C ALA A 124 34.92 -2.19 -32.11
N GLU A 125 34.96 -3.15 -33.03
CA GLU A 125 34.34 -4.49 -32.79
C GLU A 125 35.23 -5.63 -33.32
N ALA A 126 35.83 -6.42 -32.42
CA ALA A 126 36.43 -7.74 -32.70
C ALA A 126 36.95 -8.40 -31.40
N ALA A 127 36.18 -9.29 -30.76
CA ALA A 127 36.66 -10.03 -29.58
C ALA A 127 35.91 -11.34 -29.20
N THR A 128 35.33 -12.11 -30.13
CA THR A 128 34.89 -13.50 -29.87
C THR A 128 34.90 -14.37 -31.13
N ASP A 129 35.94 -15.17 -31.34
CA ASP A 129 35.80 -16.61 -31.63
C ASP A 129 37.17 -17.34 -31.55
N ALA A 130 37.19 -18.57 -31.02
CA ALA A 130 38.23 -19.60 -31.22
C ALA A 130 38.07 -20.81 -30.26
N ALA A 131 37.43 -21.91 -30.71
CA ALA A 131 37.97 -23.29 -30.61
C ALA A 131 36.98 -24.37 -31.10
N GLN A 132 37.24 -24.91 -32.30
CA GLN A 132 36.88 -26.29 -32.70
C GLN A 132 38.15 -27.17 -32.61
N ALA A 133 38.16 -28.51 -32.65
CA ALA A 133 37.10 -29.54 -32.71
C ALA A 133 37.42 -30.62 -31.62
N GLU A 134 37.21 -31.95 -31.68
CA GLU A 134 36.71 -32.99 -32.61
C GLU A 134 36.42 -34.26 -31.72
N ALA A 135 35.85 -35.42 -32.09
CA ALA A 135 35.33 -35.99 -33.33
C ALA A 135 34.39 -37.20 -33.01
N THR A 136 33.56 -37.64 -33.99
CA THR A 136 33.01 -39.03 -34.12
C THR A 136 32.04 -39.58 -33.04
N THR A 137 31.06 -40.49 -33.28
CA THR A 137 30.67 -41.28 -34.48
C THR A 137 29.19 -41.75 -34.41
N GLY A 138 28.53 -41.94 -35.57
CA GLY A 138 27.22 -42.63 -35.75
C GLY A 138 25.97 -41.77 -35.42
N GLY A 139 24.80 -41.89 -36.06
CA GLY A 139 24.23 -42.88 -37.02
C GLY A 139 22.83 -43.34 -36.51
N ASP A 140 21.78 -43.60 -37.29
CA ASP A 140 21.54 -43.56 -38.75
C ASP A 140 20.01 -43.34 -39.02
N ALA A 141 19.61 -43.29 -40.31
CA ALA A 141 18.32 -42.93 -40.91
C ALA A 141 16.98 -43.41 -40.30
N SER A 142 15.92 -42.63 -40.54
CA SER A 142 14.84 -43.05 -41.47
C SER A 142 13.99 -41.86 -41.98
N GLU A 143 13.47 -41.97 -43.20
CA GLU A 143 12.65 -40.94 -43.88
C GLU A 143 11.13 -41.08 -43.59
N GLY A 144 10.36 -40.02 -43.87
CA GLY A 144 8.89 -40.03 -43.81
C GLY A 144 8.30 -38.74 -44.40
N ASP A 145 7.79 -38.82 -45.63
CA ASP A 145 7.47 -37.66 -46.48
C ASP A 145 5.95 -37.44 -46.69
N ALA A 146 5.61 -36.23 -47.15
CA ALA A 146 4.35 -35.78 -47.74
C ALA A 146 3.06 -35.79 -46.88
N ALA A 147 2.52 -34.59 -46.61
CA ALA A 147 1.36 -34.07 -47.36
C ALA A 147 1.03 -32.59 -47.01
N VAL A 148 0.59 -31.82 -48.01
CA VAL A 148 0.02 -30.47 -47.86
C VAL A 148 -1.44 -30.50 -48.35
N PRO A 149 -2.37 -29.83 -47.66
CA PRO A 149 -3.28 -28.96 -48.41
C PRO A 149 -3.66 -27.64 -47.72
N ASP A 150 -3.47 -26.56 -48.48
CA ASP A 150 -4.34 -25.39 -48.65
C ASP A 150 -4.64 -24.37 -47.53
N SER A 151 -5.09 -23.19 -48.00
CA SER A 151 -5.34 -21.97 -47.23
C SER A 151 -6.82 -21.58 -47.23
N ALA A 152 -7.37 -21.13 -46.09
CA ALA A 152 -8.74 -20.63 -46.01
C ALA A 152 -8.92 -19.47 -44.99
N ALA A 153 -9.31 -18.31 -45.53
CA ALA A 153 -10.14 -17.22 -45.01
C ALA A 153 -10.25 -16.93 -43.49
N ALA A 154 -10.07 -15.66 -43.13
CA ALA A 154 -10.52 -15.09 -41.85
C ALA A 154 -12.06 -14.91 -41.80
N PRO A 155 -12.70 -15.00 -40.61
CA PRO A 155 -14.13 -14.76 -40.45
C PRO A 155 -14.48 -13.25 -40.51
N ALA A 156 -15.62 -12.94 -41.13
CA ALA A 156 -16.14 -11.57 -41.24
C ALA A 156 -16.97 -11.15 -40.02
N ALA A 157 -17.21 -9.84 -39.87
CA ALA A 157 -17.98 -9.27 -38.77
C ALA A 157 -19.47 -9.65 -38.81
N LEU A 158 -20.05 -9.93 -37.64
CA LEU A 158 -21.49 -10.10 -37.45
C LEU A 158 -22.15 -8.76 -37.09
N ALA A 159 -23.18 -8.37 -37.84
CA ALA A 159 -23.95 -7.17 -37.59
C ALA A 159 -25.04 -7.41 -36.53
N VAL A 160 -25.20 -6.47 -35.59
CA VAL A 160 -26.27 -6.50 -34.58
C VAL A 160 -27.38 -5.52 -34.99
N VAL A 161 -28.61 -6.02 -35.05
CA VAL A 161 -29.84 -5.24 -35.35
C VAL A 161 -30.60 -5.01 -34.04
N PRO A 162 -31.11 -3.80 -33.74
CA PRO A 162 -31.59 -3.46 -32.40
C PRO A 162 -32.97 -4.04 -32.05
N GLY A 163 -33.04 -4.82 -30.97
CA GLY A 163 -34.29 -5.29 -30.36
C GLY A 163 -34.83 -4.30 -29.33
N ALA A 164 -35.97 -3.66 -29.61
CA ALA A 164 -36.59 -2.69 -28.71
C ALA A 164 -37.46 -3.37 -27.63
N PHE A 165 -37.02 -3.34 -26.37
CA PHE A 165 -37.84 -3.78 -25.23
C PHE A 165 -38.88 -2.72 -24.86
N ARG A 166 -40.17 -3.10 -24.91
CA ARG A 166 -41.29 -2.29 -24.43
C ARG A 166 -41.62 -2.67 -22.99
N PHE A 167 -41.72 -1.69 -22.10
CA PHE A 167 -42.33 -1.89 -20.79
C PHE A 167 -43.85 -2.03 -20.90
N GLY A 168 -44.42 -2.94 -20.09
CA GLY A 168 -45.86 -3.13 -19.90
C GLY A 168 -46.17 -3.33 -18.40
N PRO A 169 -47.36 -2.98 -17.90
CA PRO A 169 -47.44 -2.46 -16.53
C PRO A 169 -48.09 -3.37 -15.48
N ALA A 170 -47.42 -3.47 -14.33
CA ALA A 170 -48.00 -3.63 -12.99
C ALA A 170 -47.01 -3.00 -12.00
N GLY A 171 -47.40 -2.51 -10.82
CA GLY A 171 -48.71 -2.57 -10.18
C GLY A 171 -48.61 -2.83 -8.68
N GLY A 172 -47.71 -2.14 -7.98
CA GLY A 172 -47.46 -2.32 -6.55
C GLY A 172 -47.09 -1.00 -5.88
N ALA A 173 -47.81 -0.63 -4.82
CA ALA A 173 -47.58 0.61 -4.10
C ALA A 173 -46.49 0.44 -3.05
N ALA A 174 -45.32 1.04 -3.27
CA ALA A 174 -44.30 1.18 -2.23
C ALA A 174 -44.81 2.12 -1.11
N PRO A 175 -44.54 1.83 0.17
CA PRO A 175 -44.98 2.68 1.27
C PRO A 175 -44.27 4.03 1.22
N ARG A 176 -45.03 5.13 1.41
CA ARG A 176 -44.47 6.47 1.59
C ARG A 176 -43.59 6.48 2.84
N ARG A 177 -42.27 6.62 2.67
CA ARG A 177 -41.40 7.05 3.77
C ARG A 177 -41.79 8.48 4.16
N SER A 178 -41.94 8.73 5.46
CA SER A 178 -42.24 10.05 6.00
C SER A 178 -41.06 11.00 5.78
N PRO A 179 -41.29 12.31 5.57
CA PRO A 179 -40.21 13.29 5.59
C PRO A 179 -39.71 13.43 7.03
N HIS A 180 -38.53 12.88 7.31
CA HIS A 180 -37.80 13.21 8.54
C HIS A 180 -37.23 14.64 8.40
N PRO A 181 -37.28 15.47 9.47
CA PRO A 181 -36.69 16.79 9.43
C PRO A 181 -35.16 16.67 9.27
N ALA A 182 -34.58 17.44 8.36
CA ALA A 182 -33.16 17.37 8.03
C ALA A 182 -32.29 18.00 9.13
N LEU A 183 -31.92 17.20 10.13
CA LEU A 183 -30.79 17.47 11.02
C LEU A 183 -29.54 16.80 10.42
N ILE A 184 -28.82 17.57 9.59
CA ILE A 184 -27.55 17.14 9.00
C ILE A 184 -26.44 17.35 10.05
N PRO A 185 -25.74 16.30 10.51
CA PRO A 185 -24.52 16.49 11.26
C PRO A 185 -23.42 17.01 10.31
N LEU A 186 -22.97 18.24 10.56
CA LEU A 186 -21.91 18.87 9.78
C LEU A 186 -20.60 18.10 9.97
N MET A 187 -20.05 17.52 8.90
CA MET A 187 -18.71 16.94 8.93
C MET A 187 -17.69 18.04 8.63
N VAL A 188 -16.86 18.35 9.61
CA VAL A 188 -15.69 19.21 9.45
C VAL A 188 -14.47 18.30 9.51
N LEU A 189 -13.85 18.05 8.36
CA LEU A 189 -12.46 17.58 8.35
C LEU A 189 -11.60 18.69 8.96
N GLY A 190 -10.91 18.39 10.05
CA GLY A 190 -9.67 19.04 10.42
C GLY A 190 -8.50 18.13 10.01
N THR A 191 -7.21 18.45 10.22
CA THR A 191 -6.48 19.68 10.53
C THR A 191 -5.00 19.36 10.24
N ALA A 192 -4.16 20.34 9.90
CA ALA A 192 -2.94 20.07 9.11
C ALA A 192 -1.63 19.68 9.86
N PHE A 193 -0.72 19.16 9.03
CA PHE A 193 0.76 19.21 9.07
C PHE A 193 1.60 18.14 9.82
N ALA A 194 2.60 17.63 9.06
CA ALA A 194 3.70 16.72 9.42
C ALA A 194 3.32 15.30 9.91
N VAL A 195 4.07 14.22 9.62
CA VAL A 195 5.43 14.09 9.05
C VAL A 195 5.45 13.10 7.87
N LEU A 196 5.86 13.54 6.67
CA LEU A 196 6.35 12.63 5.61
C LEU A 196 7.72 13.05 5.03
N LEU A 197 8.41 13.99 5.69
CA LEU A 197 9.71 14.54 5.27
C LEU A 197 10.91 13.99 6.07
N ALA A 198 10.70 12.99 6.93
CA ALA A 198 11.73 12.42 7.81
C ALA A 198 12.76 11.48 7.12
N PHE A 199 12.65 11.24 5.80
CA PHE A 199 13.42 10.17 5.13
C PHE A 199 14.67 10.60 4.34
N PHE A 200 14.94 11.91 4.17
CA PHE A 200 16.10 12.41 3.41
C PHE A 200 16.79 13.64 4.03
N GLY A 201 16.86 13.70 5.37
CA GLY A 201 17.22 14.92 6.11
C GLY A 201 18.56 14.97 6.87
N THR A 202 19.47 13.99 6.76
CA THR A 202 20.70 13.94 7.60
C THR A 202 21.98 13.50 6.88
N LEU A 203 22.58 14.39 6.06
CA LEU A 203 24.01 14.33 5.72
C LEU A 203 24.62 15.74 5.61
N GLY A 204 25.77 15.92 6.25
CA GLY A 204 26.44 17.21 6.49
C GLY A 204 26.47 17.52 8.00
N THR A 205 27.56 18.01 8.59
CA THR A 205 28.77 18.64 8.01
C THR A 205 30.06 17.85 8.38
N PRO A 206 31.32 18.39 8.50
CA PRO A 206 32.44 17.76 7.78
C PRO A 206 33.66 17.34 8.63
N GLY A 207 34.50 16.44 8.09
CA GLY A 207 35.86 16.20 8.62
C GLY A 207 36.60 15.05 7.93
N VAL A 208 37.89 15.26 7.64
CA VAL A 208 38.95 14.25 7.35
C VAL A 208 38.51 13.09 6.42
N ARG A 209 38.81 13.06 5.11
CA ARG A 209 39.95 13.60 4.35
C ARG A 209 41.32 13.09 4.82
N ASP A 210 41.52 11.78 4.75
CA ASP A 210 42.85 11.20 4.49
C ASP A 210 42.77 9.79 3.89
N ILE A 211 43.88 9.33 3.30
CA ILE A 211 44.09 7.99 2.67
C ILE A 211 43.17 7.66 1.47
N LEU A 212 43.52 8.26 0.33
CA LEU A 212 43.53 7.55 -0.96
C LEU A 212 45.00 7.23 -1.31
N ASP A 213 45.22 6.46 -2.38
CA ASP A 213 46.52 6.06 -2.94
C ASP A 213 47.46 5.21 -2.06
N HIS A 214 47.54 3.91 -2.37
CA HIS A 214 48.77 3.12 -2.66
C HIS A 214 48.36 1.65 -2.90
N ALA A 215 48.83 0.93 -3.92
CA ALA A 215 49.36 1.29 -5.24
C ALA A 215 49.24 0.03 -6.14
N ALA A 216 49.04 0.19 -7.46
CA ALA A 216 49.06 -0.94 -8.39
C ALA A 216 50.41 -1.03 -9.12
N ALA A 217 51.14 -2.15 -9.01
CA ALA A 217 52.18 -2.54 -9.96
C ALA A 217 52.69 -3.99 -9.80
N THR A 218 53.10 -4.57 -10.93
CA THR A 218 54.16 -5.60 -11.10
C THR A 218 54.11 -6.89 -10.27
N SER A 219 53.62 -7.95 -10.93
CA SER A 219 54.14 -9.32 -10.77
C SER A 219 55.67 -9.35 -10.95
N SER A 220 56.37 -10.22 -10.21
CA SER A 220 57.79 -10.57 -10.43
C SER A 220 58.08 -11.97 -9.89
N ALA A 221 58.94 -12.73 -10.59
CA ALA A 221 59.21 -14.14 -10.30
C ALA A 221 60.11 -14.35 -9.05
N PRO A 222 59.99 -15.49 -8.33
CA PRO A 222 60.65 -15.67 -7.04
C PRO A 222 62.13 -16.05 -7.15
N PRO A 223 63.02 -15.49 -6.30
CA PRO A 223 64.36 -16.03 -6.07
C PRO A 223 64.32 -17.28 -5.16
N ALA A 224 65.38 -18.08 -5.21
CA ALA A 224 65.49 -19.35 -4.47
C ALA A 224 65.61 -19.18 -2.94
N PRO A 225 65.16 -20.16 -2.13
CA PRO A 225 65.12 -20.05 -0.67
C PRO A 225 66.51 -20.21 -0.02
N SER A 226 67.07 -19.09 0.45
CA SER A 226 68.18 -19.10 1.41
C SER A 226 67.67 -19.53 2.79
N GLY A 227 68.07 -20.73 3.23
CA GLY A 227 67.56 -21.35 4.46
C GLY A 227 68.09 -20.73 5.75
N THR A 228 67.28 -19.89 6.38
CA THR A 228 67.42 -19.52 7.80
C THR A 228 66.07 -19.73 8.47
N SER A 229 65.93 -20.75 9.32
CA SER A 229 64.68 -20.98 10.05
C SER A 229 64.42 -19.81 11.01
N PRO A 230 63.30 -19.07 10.88
CA PRO A 230 62.91 -18.11 11.90
C PRO A 230 62.67 -18.88 13.20
N ALA A 231 63.25 -18.43 14.31
CA ALA A 231 62.90 -18.98 15.61
C ALA A 231 61.39 -18.76 15.82
N ALA A 232 60.66 -19.84 16.13
CA ALA A 232 59.21 -19.80 16.26
C ALA A 232 58.82 -18.84 17.38
N THR A 233 58.46 -17.62 17.01
CA THR A 233 57.95 -16.61 17.94
C THR A 233 56.62 -17.16 18.47
N PRO A 234 56.45 -17.35 19.78
CA PRO A 234 55.26 -17.97 20.32
C PRO A 234 54.05 -17.11 19.94
N THR A 235 53.14 -17.68 19.15
CA THR A 235 51.90 -17.00 18.78
C THR A 235 51.18 -16.61 20.08
N PRO A 236 50.95 -15.30 20.33
CA PRO A 236 50.36 -14.88 21.58
C PRO A 236 48.98 -15.52 21.70
N THR A 237 48.80 -16.39 22.70
CA THR A 237 47.53 -17.06 22.95
C THR A 237 46.51 -15.98 23.29
N ALA A 238 45.60 -15.71 22.36
CA ALA A 238 44.58 -14.69 22.54
C ALA A 238 43.81 -14.98 23.84
N THR A 239 43.77 -13.99 24.74
CA THR A 239 42.98 -14.11 25.97
C THR A 239 41.52 -14.29 25.56
N PRO A 240 40.79 -15.31 26.05
CA PRO A 240 39.44 -15.55 25.60
C PRO A 240 38.55 -14.35 25.96
N GLN A 241 37.77 -13.90 24.98
CA GLN A 241 36.86 -12.76 25.09
C GLN A 241 35.42 -13.24 24.92
N THR A 242 34.47 -12.48 25.48
CA THR A 242 33.06 -12.66 25.18
C THR A 242 32.78 -12.19 23.76
N GLU A 243 32.16 -13.03 22.94
CA GLU A 243 31.86 -12.75 21.52
C GLU A 243 30.39 -13.09 21.22
N ILE A 244 29.74 -12.32 20.36
CA ILE A 244 28.42 -12.61 19.75
C ILE A 244 28.66 -12.81 18.26
N LYS A 245 28.37 -13.98 17.70
CA LYS A 245 28.60 -14.25 16.28
C LYS A 245 27.36 -13.96 15.46
N SER A 246 27.54 -13.42 14.26
CA SER A 246 26.46 -13.21 13.30
C SER A 246 25.68 -14.49 12.99
N SER A 247 26.33 -15.66 13.05
CA SER A 247 25.68 -16.97 12.91
C SER A 247 24.72 -17.29 14.06
N GLU A 248 24.98 -16.81 15.28
CA GLU A 248 24.10 -17.01 16.44
C GLU A 248 22.91 -16.04 16.41
N LEU A 249 23.14 -14.80 15.98
CA LEU A 249 22.08 -13.81 15.72
C LEU A 249 21.13 -14.30 14.61
N LYS A 250 21.69 -14.87 13.54
CA LYS A 250 20.93 -15.54 12.48
C LYS A 250 20.14 -16.74 13.02
N ALA A 251 20.78 -17.61 13.82
CA ALA A 251 20.13 -18.80 14.39
C ALA A 251 18.95 -18.46 15.32
N ILE A 252 18.99 -17.31 16.03
CA ILE A 252 17.82 -16.81 16.79
C ILE A 252 16.65 -16.52 15.84
N ALA A 253 16.88 -15.76 14.76
CA ALA A 253 15.83 -15.40 13.81
C ALA A 253 15.25 -16.63 13.07
N GLU A 254 16.11 -17.61 12.73
CA GLU A 254 15.69 -18.89 12.16
C GLU A 254 14.87 -19.73 13.16
N ALA A 255 15.26 -19.77 14.45
CA ALA A 255 14.50 -20.44 15.50
C ALA A 255 13.13 -19.79 15.75
N GLN A 256 13.06 -18.45 15.78
CA GLN A 256 11.78 -17.73 15.90
C GLN A 256 10.86 -17.95 14.70
N THR A 257 11.44 -18.07 13.49
CA THR A 257 10.70 -18.45 12.27
C THR A 257 10.10 -19.84 12.40
N ALA A 258 10.91 -20.84 12.76
CA ALA A 258 10.45 -22.21 12.94
C ALA A 258 9.37 -22.33 14.03
N ALA A 259 9.53 -21.59 15.14
CA ALA A 259 8.57 -21.54 16.23
C ALA A 259 7.23 -20.88 15.84
N LEU A 260 7.27 -19.78 15.09
CA LEU A 260 6.06 -19.15 14.53
C LEU A 260 5.34 -20.08 13.56
N GLN A 261 6.07 -20.84 12.74
CA GLN A 261 5.50 -21.79 11.78
C GLN A 261 4.89 -23.02 12.48
N SER A 262 5.58 -23.60 13.46
CA SER A 262 5.11 -24.78 14.22
C SER A 262 3.97 -24.47 15.19
N GLY A 263 3.87 -23.24 15.68
CA GLY A 263 2.95 -22.86 16.76
C GLY A 263 3.55 -23.03 18.17
N ASP A 264 4.87 -23.22 18.29
CA ASP A 264 5.57 -23.34 19.57
C ASP A 264 5.89 -21.96 20.19
N LEU A 265 4.98 -21.47 21.04
CA LEU A 265 5.17 -20.24 21.81
C LEU A 265 6.40 -20.32 22.74
N ALA A 266 6.73 -21.49 23.29
CA ALA A 266 7.84 -21.62 24.23
C ALA A 266 9.19 -21.48 23.51
N ALA A 267 9.34 -22.09 22.34
CA ALA A 267 10.51 -21.90 21.47
C ALA A 267 10.61 -20.46 20.95
N PHE A 268 9.48 -19.80 20.65
CA PHE A 268 9.46 -18.40 20.22
C PHE A 268 9.92 -17.43 21.32
N LEU A 269 9.59 -17.73 22.59
CA LEU A 269 9.97 -16.93 23.75
C LEU A 269 11.38 -17.24 24.30
N ALA A 270 11.95 -18.42 23.99
CA ALA A 270 13.26 -18.87 24.48
C ALA A 270 14.49 -17.94 24.29
N PRO A 271 14.58 -17.06 23.26
CA PRO A 271 15.69 -16.12 23.14
C PRO A 271 15.52 -14.84 23.98
N TYR A 272 14.32 -14.56 24.52
CA TYR A 272 14.08 -13.37 25.34
C TYR A 272 14.54 -13.54 26.79
N GLU A 273 14.73 -12.43 27.50
CA GLU A 273 15.04 -12.43 28.92
C GLU A 273 13.78 -12.74 29.77
N PRO A 274 13.68 -13.91 30.43
CA PRO A 274 12.46 -14.31 31.13
C PRO A 274 12.10 -13.43 32.33
N THR A 275 13.05 -12.67 32.89
CA THR A 275 12.77 -11.69 33.96
C THR A 275 12.19 -10.37 33.43
N ALA A 276 12.30 -10.09 32.13
CA ALA A 276 11.68 -8.93 31.48
C ALA A 276 10.20 -9.20 31.16
N THR A 277 9.38 -9.31 32.20
CA THR A 277 7.97 -9.76 32.12
C THR A 277 7.11 -9.00 31.11
N GLU A 278 7.27 -7.68 31.02
CA GLU A 278 6.58 -6.83 30.03
C GLU A 278 6.95 -7.22 28.59
N LEU A 279 8.24 -7.39 28.30
CA LEU A 279 8.74 -7.83 26.99
C LEU A 279 8.22 -9.23 26.65
N VAL A 280 8.22 -10.16 27.62
CA VAL A 280 7.66 -11.51 27.42
C VAL A 280 6.16 -11.45 27.11
N ALA A 281 5.40 -10.57 27.78
CA ALA A 281 3.97 -10.37 27.50
C ALA A 281 3.73 -9.77 26.10
N GLU A 282 4.48 -8.73 25.69
CA GLU A 282 4.41 -8.17 24.33
C GLU A 282 4.72 -9.20 23.25
N ARG A 283 5.77 -10.02 23.44
CA ARG A 283 6.16 -11.01 22.43
C ARG A 283 5.20 -12.20 22.40
N THR A 284 4.53 -12.50 23.52
CA THR A 284 3.39 -13.42 23.57
C THR A 284 2.21 -12.89 22.75
N ARG A 285 1.86 -11.60 22.91
CA ARG A 285 0.83 -10.93 22.10
C ARG A 285 1.17 -10.93 20.62
N LEU A 286 2.39 -10.53 20.24
CA LEU A 286 2.86 -10.56 18.85
C LEU A 286 2.73 -11.97 18.25
N PHE A 287 3.17 -13.00 18.97
CA PHE A 287 3.05 -14.38 18.52
C PHE A 287 1.59 -14.79 18.26
N ALA A 288 0.71 -14.53 19.23
CA ALA A 288 -0.72 -14.84 19.10
C ALA A 288 -1.35 -14.10 17.90
N ASN A 289 -1.03 -12.81 17.73
CA ASN A 289 -1.53 -11.97 16.65
C ASN A 289 -1.04 -12.44 15.27
N LEU A 290 0.26 -12.74 15.12
CA LEU A 290 0.82 -13.26 13.86
C LEU A 290 0.20 -14.62 13.50
N ARG A 291 -0.06 -15.48 14.49
CA ARG A 291 -0.77 -16.77 14.29
C ARG A 291 -2.24 -16.63 13.86
N LEU A 292 -2.82 -15.42 13.88
CA LEU A 292 -4.14 -15.18 13.27
C LEU A 292 -4.06 -15.05 11.74
N ILE A 293 -2.95 -14.57 11.18
CA ILE A 293 -2.89 -14.11 9.79
C ILE A 293 -2.42 -15.23 8.85
N THR A 294 -3.10 -15.36 7.70
CA THR A 294 -2.70 -16.30 6.66
C THR A 294 -1.64 -15.66 5.77
N PHE A 295 -0.39 -16.11 5.95
CA PHE A 295 0.76 -15.66 5.18
C PHE A 295 1.14 -16.66 4.07
N GLU A 296 1.55 -16.16 2.91
CA GLU A 296 2.27 -16.93 1.88
C GLU A 296 3.76 -17.06 2.26
N GLN A 297 4.32 -16.01 2.87
CA GLN A 297 5.64 -16.04 3.51
C GLN A 297 5.57 -15.37 4.88
N ALA A 298 6.23 -15.96 5.89
CA ALA A 298 6.45 -15.35 7.20
C ALA A 298 7.77 -15.87 7.79
N GLN A 299 8.75 -14.99 7.97
CA GLN A 299 10.07 -15.32 8.52
C GLN A 299 10.71 -14.10 9.22
N PHE A 300 11.44 -14.35 10.30
CA PHE A 300 12.37 -13.39 10.89
C PHE A 300 13.76 -13.58 10.26
N ARG A 301 14.39 -12.47 9.86
CA ARG A 301 15.73 -12.44 9.27
C ARG A 301 16.60 -11.43 10.00
N TRP A 302 17.76 -11.88 10.49
CA TRP A 302 18.79 -10.97 10.98
C TRP A 302 19.43 -10.22 9.80
N GLU A 303 19.49 -8.89 9.90
CA GLU A 303 20.05 -8.02 8.86
C GLU A 303 21.47 -7.56 9.19
N ARG A 304 21.66 -6.92 10.36
CA ARG A 304 22.92 -6.26 10.74
C ARG A 304 23.01 -5.90 12.22
N VAL A 305 24.21 -5.52 12.66
CA VAL A 305 24.42 -4.75 13.89
C VAL A 305 24.15 -3.26 13.59
N VAL A 306 23.57 -2.54 14.54
CA VAL A 306 23.39 -1.08 14.50
C VAL A 306 24.42 -0.40 15.39
N THR A 307 24.55 -0.84 16.65
CA THR A 307 25.47 -0.25 17.64
C THR A 307 26.07 -1.32 18.56
N GLY A 308 27.19 -0.97 19.20
CA GLY A 308 27.99 -1.88 20.03
C GLY A 308 29.06 -2.63 19.23
N SER A 309 29.80 -3.50 19.92
CA SER A 309 30.80 -4.39 19.33
C SER A 309 30.37 -5.84 19.53
N LEU A 310 30.52 -6.66 18.49
CA LEU A 310 30.32 -8.12 18.60
C LEU A 310 31.36 -8.81 19.48
N VAL A 311 32.52 -8.18 19.70
CA VAL A 311 33.59 -8.68 20.58
C VAL A 311 33.76 -7.75 21.78
N GLY A 312 33.71 -8.31 22.99
CA GLY A 312 33.97 -7.60 24.23
C GLY A 312 35.46 -7.40 24.47
N SER A 313 35.82 -6.31 25.16
CA SER A 313 37.21 -6.02 25.55
C SER A 313 37.79 -7.02 26.58
N SER A 314 36.94 -7.87 27.18
CA SER A 314 37.28 -8.80 28.26
C SER A 314 36.35 -10.02 28.28
N THR A 315 36.41 -10.81 29.36
CA THR A 315 35.50 -11.93 29.66
C THR A 315 34.11 -11.48 30.15
N GLY A 316 33.88 -10.18 30.34
CA GLY A 316 32.63 -9.60 30.83
C GLY A 316 31.47 -9.61 29.81
N PRO A 317 30.35 -8.94 30.12
CA PRO A 317 29.18 -8.93 29.25
C PRO A 317 29.40 -8.14 27.95
N VAL A 318 28.69 -8.54 26.90
CA VAL A 318 28.64 -7.86 25.60
C VAL A 318 27.19 -7.57 25.25
N THR A 319 26.91 -6.32 24.88
CA THR A 319 25.57 -5.87 24.45
C THR A 319 25.67 -5.18 23.10
N VAL A 320 24.75 -5.50 22.19
CA VAL A 320 24.63 -4.90 20.85
C VAL A 320 23.18 -4.57 20.53
N GLU A 321 22.93 -3.51 19.75
CA GLU A 321 21.65 -3.35 19.04
C GLU A 321 21.78 -3.97 17.65
N VAL A 322 20.80 -4.80 17.27
CA VAL A 322 20.72 -5.43 15.94
C VAL A 322 19.40 -5.10 15.25
N THR A 323 19.42 -5.15 13.92
CA THR A 323 18.22 -5.08 13.08
C THR A 323 17.76 -6.50 12.73
N VAL A 324 16.47 -6.79 12.95
CA VAL A 324 15.81 -8.03 12.56
C VAL A 324 14.53 -7.68 11.80
N ASP A 325 14.41 -8.13 10.56
CA ASP A 325 13.21 -7.93 9.74
C ASP A 325 12.27 -9.12 9.86
N PHE A 326 10.98 -8.87 10.08
CA PHE A 326 9.92 -9.84 9.83
C PHE A 326 9.47 -9.70 8.37
N VAL A 327 10.11 -10.48 7.50
CA VAL A 327 9.77 -10.58 6.08
C VAL A 327 8.49 -11.40 5.94
N HIS A 328 7.46 -10.80 5.32
CA HIS A 328 6.14 -11.39 5.24
C HIS A 328 5.40 -11.04 3.95
N GLN A 329 4.44 -11.88 3.58
CA GLN A 329 3.51 -11.66 2.46
C GLN A 329 2.13 -12.19 2.87
N ILE A 330 1.12 -11.32 2.97
CA ILE A 330 -0.25 -11.68 3.36
C ILE A 330 -1.04 -12.12 2.13
N ALA A 331 -1.69 -13.29 2.22
CA ALA A 331 -2.27 -13.96 1.07
C ALA A 331 -3.35 -13.13 0.36
N GLY A 332 -3.11 -12.83 -0.93
CA GLY A 332 -3.98 -12.00 -1.77
C GLY A 332 -3.97 -10.48 -1.49
N VAL A 333 -3.28 -10.03 -0.44
CA VAL A 333 -3.12 -8.61 -0.06
C VAL A 333 -1.79 -8.04 -0.57
N ASP A 334 -0.70 -8.79 -0.40
CA ASP A 334 0.64 -8.39 -0.81
C ASP A 334 1.02 -9.12 -2.12
N VAL A 335 1.35 -8.36 -3.17
CA VAL A 335 1.74 -8.90 -4.49
C VAL A 335 3.18 -9.41 -4.55
N ALA A 336 3.99 -9.09 -3.54
CA ALA A 336 5.31 -9.64 -3.30
C ALA A 336 5.72 -9.45 -1.81
N PRO A 337 6.74 -10.15 -1.30
CA PRO A 337 7.15 -10.03 0.10
C PRO A 337 7.57 -8.62 0.53
N THR A 338 7.02 -8.18 1.66
CA THR A 338 7.33 -6.94 2.38
C THR A 338 7.99 -7.24 3.74
N ARG A 339 8.27 -6.24 4.56
CA ARG A 339 8.91 -6.40 5.88
C ARG A 339 8.39 -5.41 6.93
N SER A 340 8.46 -5.83 8.19
CA SER A 340 8.45 -4.94 9.37
C SER A 340 9.80 -5.04 10.07
N THR A 341 10.40 -3.90 10.46
CA THR A 341 11.79 -3.86 10.95
C THR A 341 11.85 -3.63 12.46
N TYR A 342 12.38 -4.61 13.19
CA TYR A 342 12.59 -4.52 14.64
C TYR A 342 14.05 -4.20 14.96
N ARG A 343 14.26 -3.33 15.95
CA ARG A 343 15.54 -3.16 16.65
C ARG A 343 15.51 -3.99 17.92
N MET A 344 16.52 -4.85 18.12
CA MET A 344 16.60 -5.72 19.28
C MET A 344 17.92 -5.47 20.03
N THR A 345 17.86 -5.35 21.36
CA THR A 345 19.05 -5.30 22.21
C THR A 345 19.40 -6.73 22.64
N VAL A 346 20.55 -7.23 22.20
CA VAL A 346 21.02 -8.58 22.48
C VAL A 346 22.21 -8.53 23.44
N LEU A 347 22.09 -9.26 24.54
CA LEU A 347 23.09 -9.42 25.59
C LEU A 347 23.69 -10.83 25.55
N ARG A 348 25.01 -10.93 25.72
CA ARG A 348 25.66 -12.12 26.29
C ARG A 348 26.31 -11.76 27.62
N ALA A 349 25.96 -12.44 28.70
CA ALA A 349 26.45 -12.12 30.05
C ALA A 349 27.96 -12.40 30.27
N GLY A 350 28.55 -13.29 29.48
CA GLY A 350 29.96 -13.68 29.54
C GLY A 350 30.27 -14.84 28.59
N ILE A 351 31.50 -15.34 28.59
CA ILE A 351 31.93 -16.46 27.73
C ILE A 351 31.03 -17.68 27.92
N GLY A 352 30.50 -18.21 26.82
CA GLY A 352 29.66 -19.41 26.81
C GLY A 352 28.22 -19.23 27.35
N ALA A 353 27.89 -18.08 27.94
CA ALA A 353 26.51 -17.79 28.33
C ALA A 353 25.60 -17.70 27.08
N PRO A 354 24.31 -18.10 27.16
CA PRO A 354 23.37 -17.96 26.06
C PRO A 354 23.13 -16.47 25.72
N LEU A 355 22.69 -16.22 24.49
CA LEU A 355 22.20 -14.90 24.09
C LEU A 355 20.81 -14.63 24.68
N ARG A 356 20.55 -13.37 25.03
CA ARG A 356 19.28 -12.89 25.57
C ARG A 356 18.87 -11.60 24.88
N ILE A 357 17.66 -11.55 24.32
CA ILE A 357 17.04 -10.31 23.86
C ILE A 357 16.41 -9.64 25.09
N THR A 358 16.95 -8.48 25.48
CA THR A 358 16.55 -7.74 26.69
C THR A 358 15.61 -6.57 26.40
N HIS A 359 15.52 -6.12 25.14
CA HIS A 359 14.64 -5.05 24.71
C HIS A 359 14.34 -5.18 23.20
N VAL A 360 13.15 -4.74 22.79
CA VAL A 360 12.71 -4.70 21.39
C VAL A 360 12.04 -3.36 21.12
N ARG A 361 12.29 -2.77 19.96
CA ARG A 361 11.61 -1.56 19.46
C ARG A 361 11.18 -1.77 18.02
N ASN A 362 9.97 -1.34 17.67
CA ASN A 362 9.55 -1.11 16.29
C ASN A 362 9.30 0.40 16.15
N SER A 363 9.79 1.03 15.08
CA SER A 363 9.51 2.43 14.74
C SER A 363 8.18 2.59 14.00
N ASP A 364 7.75 1.53 13.32
CA ASP A 364 6.64 1.52 12.37
C ASP A 364 5.69 0.35 12.75
N PRO A 365 4.98 0.47 13.90
CA PRO A 365 4.21 -0.62 14.48
C PRO A 365 2.96 -0.91 13.66
N LEU A 366 2.80 -2.18 13.26
CA LEU A 366 1.59 -2.63 12.59
C LEU A 366 0.57 -3.16 13.62
N ALA A 367 -0.66 -3.40 13.19
CA ALA A 367 -1.78 -3.83 14.04
C ALA A 367 -1.43 -4.94 15.05
N TRP A 368 -0.60 -5.90 14.64
CA TRP A 368 -0.16 -7.04 15.46
C TRP A 368 0.86 -6.71 16.55
N ASP A 369 1.53 -5.56 16.50
CA ASP A 369 2.33 -5.04 17.61
C ASP A 369 1.46 -4.33 18.66
N LEU A 370 0.38 -3.67 18.23
CA LEU A 370 -0.32 -2.63 18.99
C LEU A 370 -1.40 -3.14 19.95
N ALA A 371 -2.20 -4.11 19.51
CA ALA A 371 -3.47 -4.50 20.14
C ALA A 371 -3.55 -6.00 20.42
N ASP A 372 -4.45 -6.44 21.29
CA ASP A 372 -4.74 -7.86 21.55
C ASP A 372 -5.78 -8.29 20.50
N LEU A 373 -5.36 -8.90 19.37
CA LEU A 373 -6.22 -8.92 18.18
C LEU A 373 -7.28 -10.04 18.16
N VAL A 374 -8.37 -9.75 17.45
CA VAL A 374 -9.26 -10.72 16.81
C VAL A 374 -9.27 -10.50 15.30
N LYS A 375 -9.37 -11.58 14.53
CA LYS A 375 -9.50 -11.56 13.06
C LYS A 375 -10.93 -11.90 12.66
N VAL A 376 -11.49 -11.14 11.73
CA VAL A 376 -12.73 -11.44 11.02
C VAL A 376 -12.44 -11.41 9.51
N GLU A 377 -12.62 -12.53 8.82
CA GLU A 377 -12.43 -12.60 7.36
C GLU A 377 -13.75 -12.52 6.58
N ARG A 378 -13.62 -11.97 5.38
CA ARG A 378 -14.59 -11.92 4.28
C ARG A 378 -13.85 -12.18 2.97
N PRO A 379 -14.50 -12.47 1.84
CA PRO A 379 -13.81 -12.78 0.59
C PRO A 379 -12.71 -11.78 0.20
N HIS A 380 -13.00 -10.48 0.27
CA HIS A 380 -12.08 -9.41 -0.14
C HIS A 380 -11.46 -8.65 1.04
N VAL A 381 -11.82 -8.97 2.29
CA VAL A 381 -11.32 -8.24 3.48
C VAL A 381 -10.84 -9.18 4.59
N ILE A 382 -9.65 -8.86 5.13
CA ILE A 382 -9.16 -9.33 6.42
C ILE A 382 -9.29 -8.16 7.40
N LEU A 383 -10.28 -8.20 8.29
CA LEU A 383 -10.41 -7.21 9.36
C LEU A 383 -9.68 -7.71 10.61
N LEU A 384 -8.78 -6.88 11.12
CA LEU A 384 -8.19 -6.98 12.45
C LEU A 384 -8.85 -5.93 13.35
N ALA A 385 -9.22 -6.32 14.56
CA ALA A 385 -9.73 -5.40 15.58
C ALA A 385 -9.17 -5.80 16.95
N ASP A 386 -9.16 -4.90 17.93
CA ASP A 386 -8.89 -5.32 19.30
C ASP A 386 -10.01 -6.24 19.82
N LYS A 387 -9.63 -7.21 20.64
CA LYS A 387 -10.47 -8.20 21.30
C LYS A 387 -11.52 -7.59 22.23
N VAL A 388 -11.33 -6.38 22.76
CA VAL A 388 -12.41 -5.64 23.46
C VAL A 388 -13.57 -5.32 22.52
N ASP A 389 -13.29 -5.06 21.24
CA ASP A 389 -14.27 -4.74 20.20
C ASP A 389 -14.72 -5.94 19.36
N LYS A 390 -14.42 -7.17 19.80
CA LYS A 390 -14.84 -8.42 19.14
C LYS A 390 -16.33 -8.46 18.81
N ALA A 391 -17.18 -7.83 19.61
CA ALA A 391 -18.62 -7.74 19.37
C ALA A 391 -18.99 -6.83 18.17
N LYS A 392 -18.21 -5.76 17.91
CA LYS A 392 -18.40 -4.82 16.79
C LYS A 392 -17.74 -5.33 15.50
N ALA A 393 -16.62 -6.04 15.62
CA ALA A 393 -15.76 -6.47 14.52
C ALA A 393 -16.49 -7.21 13.38
N GLY A 394 -17.55 -7.98 13.67
CA GLY A 394 -18.38 -8.61 12.64
C GLY A 394 -19.03 -7.59 11.69
N THR A 395 -19.68 -6.57 12.25
CA THR A 395 -20.35 -5.50 11.49
C THR A 395 -19.37 -4.60 10.75
N TRP A 396 -18.18 -4.35 11.31
CA TRP A 396 -17.11 -3.62 10.64
C TRP A 396 -16.56 -4.37 9.42
N ALA A 397 -16.34 -5.68 9.55
CA ALA A 397 -15.93 -6.51 8.42
C ALA A 397 -16.97 -6.54 7.29
N ASP A 398 -18.27 -6.52 7.62
CA ASP A 398 -19.35 -6.45 6.62
C ASP A 398 -19.37 -5.10 5.88
N ARG A 399 -19.11 -3.97 6.57
CA ARG A 399 -19.02 -2.63 5.98
C ARG A 399 -17.80 -2.46 5.08
N ALA A 400 -16.66 -3.02 5.49
CA ALA A 400 -15.43 -3.05 4.70
C ALA A 400 -15.56 -3.98 3.48
N GLU A 401 -16.18 -5.16 3.60
CA GLU A 401 -16.43 -6.06 2.47
C GLU A 401 -17.42 -5.44 1.45
N ALA A 402 -18.39 -4.64 1.91
CA ALA A 402 -19.28 -3.88 1.02
C ALA A 402 -18.52 -2.79 0.23
N ALA A 403 -17.58 -2.08 0.87
CA ALA A 403 -16.67 -1.15 0.22
C ALA A 403 -15.79 -1.86 -0.84
N ALA A 404 -15.05 -2.90 -0.41
CA ALA A 404 -14.13 -3.65 -1.25
C ALA A 404 -14.80 -4.18 -2.52
N LYS A 405 -15.99 -4.80 -2.40
CA LYS A 405 -16.76 -5.26 -3.57
C LYS A 405 -17.08 -4.11 -4.52
N ARG A 406 -17.56 -2.98 -4.00
CA ARG A 406 -18.02 -1.86 -4.82
C ARG A 406 -16.88 -1.24 -5.63
N ASP A 407 -15.69 -1.14 -5.05
CA ASP A 407 -14.55 -0.53 -5.74
C ASP A 407 -13.88 -1.49 -6.71
N LEU A 408 -13.84 -2.79 -6.40
CA LEU A 408 -13.46 -3.85 -7.35
C LEU A 408 -14.46 -3.96 -8.52
N GLU A 409 -15.78 -3.82 -8.27
CA GLU A 409 -16.82 -3.72 -9.30
C GLU A 409 -16.63 -2.48 -10.18
N LEU A 410 -16.22 -1.35 -9.60
CA LEU A 410 -15.96 -0.11 -10.33
C LEU A 410 -14.66 -0.17 -11.12
N TRP A 411 -13.63 -0.90 -10.67
CA TRP A 411 -12.31 -0.95 -11.30
C TRP A 411 -12.32 -1.36 -12.79
N LYS A 412 -11.71 -0.52 -13.64
CA LYS A 412 -11.57 -0.71 -15.11
C LYS A 412 -10.13 -0.45 -15.61
N GLY A 413 -9.14 -0.45 -14.72
CA GLY A 413 -7.72 -0.34 -15.08
C GLY A 413 -7.05 -1.72 -15.25
N PRO A 414 -5.70 -1.78 -15.18
CA PRO A 414 -4.94 -3.04 -15.25
C PRO A 414 -5.33 -4.06 -14.18
N ALA A 415 -5.08 -5.34 -14.44
CA ALA A 415 -5.40 -6.44 -13.53
C ALA A 415 -4.40 -6.61 -12.36
N GLU A 416 -3.29 -5.86 -12.35
CA GLU A 416 -2.23 -5.89 -11.33
C GLU A 416 -2.64 -5.16 -10.03
N ILE A 417 -3.77 -5.54 -9.44
CA ILE A 417 -4.30 -4.99 -8.18
C ILE A 417 -4.39 -6.07 -7.09
N PRO A 418 -4.37 -5.72 -5.78
CA PRO A 418 -4.63 -6.68 -4.71
C PRO A 418 -6.04 -7.30 -4.85
N SER A 419 -6.16 -8.58 -4.50
CA SER A 419 -7.45 -9.30 -4.50
C SER A 419 -8.17 -9.24 -3.14
N ARG A 420 -7.43 -8.87 -2.09
CA ARG A 420 -7.93 -8.67 -0.73
C ARG A 420 -7.31 -7.42 -0.11
N PHE A 421 -8.03 -6.79 0.82
CA PHE A 421 -7.55 -5.70 1.64
C PHE A 421 -7.35 -6.17 3.09
N ILE A 422 -6.42 -5.55 3.81
CA ILE A 422 -6.29 -5.73 5.26
C ILE A 422 -6.55 -4.40 5.98
N VAL A 423 -7.47 -4.44 6.95
CA VAL A 423 -8.01 -3.29 7.66
C VAL A 423 -7.82 -3.50 9.16
N PHE A 424 -7.16 -2.57 9.83
CA PHE A 424 -7.08 -2.50 11.30
C PHE A 424 -8.10 -1.50 11.82
N ALA A 425 -9.13 -1.99 12.48
CA ALA A 425 -10.05 -1.20 13.28
C ALA A 425 -9.43 -0.96 14.66
N SER A 426 -8.85 0.22 14.89
CA SER A 426 -8.21 0.56 16.16
C SER A 426 -9.26 0.96 17.22
N PRO A 427 -9.08 0.52 18.49
CA PRO A 427 -10.08 0.72 19.54
C PRO A 427 -10.16 2.17 20.05
N ASP A 428 -9.09 2.94 19.87
CA ASP A 428 -9.00 4.34 20.32
C ASP A 428 -8.01 5.16 19.46
N ALA A 429 -8.15 6.49 19.54
CA ALA A 429 -7.32 7.45 18.82
C ALA A 429 -5.82 7.42 19.22
N ALA A 430 -5.47 6.93 20.42
CA ALA A 430 -4.08 6.82 20.85
C ALA A 430 -3.37 5.60 20.22
N THR A 431 -4.13 4.54 19.94
CA THR A 431 -3.70 3.35 19.21
C THR A 431 -3.67 3.63 17.71
N PHE A 432 -4.62 4.41 17.21
CA PHE A 432 -4.62 4.97 15.85
C PHE A 432 -3.36 5.82 15.58
N GLY A 433 -3.04 6.78 16.47
CA GLY A 433 -1.84 7.60 16.36
C GLY A 433 -0.55 6.78 16.33
N LYS A 434 -0.41 5.78 17.22
CA LYS A 434 0.76 4.87 17.21
C LYS A 434 0.91 4.15 15.87
N ALA A 435 -0.18 3.69 15.25
CA ALA A 435 -0.17 3.07 13.93
C ALA A 435 0.22 4.08 12.82
N TYR A 436 -0.17 5.35 12.97
CA TYR A 436 0.22 6.46 12.09
C TYR A 436 1.69 6.89 12.28
N GLY A 437 2.35 6.45 13.35
CA GLY A 437 3.75 6.76 13.68
C GLY A 437 3.94 7.96 14.62
N GLY A 438 2.90 8.42 15.32
CA GLY A 438 3.00 9.56 16.24
C GLY A 438 1.65 10.00 16.80
N ASP A 439 1.39 11.32 16.80
CA ASP A 439 0.03 11.84 16.89
C ASP A 439 -0.53 11.96 15.46
N ALA A 440 -1.69 11.35 15.20
CA ALA A 440 -2.36 11.52 13.91
C ALA A 440 -2.92 12.95 13.77
N PRO A 441 -2.95 13.55 12.56
CA PRO A 441 -3.52 14.88 12.37
C PRO A 441 -4.99 14.91 12.82
N LYS A 442 -5.38 15.97 13.54
CA LYS A 442 -6.69 16.09 14.19
C LYS A 442 -7.83 16.05 13.15
N GLY A 443 -8.47 14.92 12.97
CA GLY A 443 -9.57 14.75 11.99
C GLY A 443 -9.25 13.77 10.86
N THR A 444 -8.00 13.30 10.76
CA THR A 444 -7.68 12.04 10.07
C THR A 444 -8.39 10.90 10.80
N VAL A 445 -9.36 10.26 10.14
CA VAL A 445 -10.16 9.16 10.71
C VAL A 445 -9.70 7.77 10.24
N ALA A 446 -8.99 7.70 9.11
CA ALA A 446 -8.34 6.51 8.60
C ALA A 446 -7.06 6.89 7.83
N PHE A 447 -6.25 5.90 7.47
CA PHE A 447 -5.13 6.04 6.53
C PHE A 447 -4.71 4.69 5.94
N CYS A 448 -4.08 4.73 4.76
CA CYS A 448 -3.53 3.57 4.06
C CYS A 448 -2.00 3.65 3.97
N SER A 449 -1.28 2.91 4.84
CA SER A 449 0.18 2.82 4.77
C SER A 449 0.66 1.93 3.60
N PRO A 450 1.56 2.41 2.72
CA PRO A 450 2.14 1.61 1.65
C PRO A 450 3.24 0.68 2.18
N MET A 451 3.22 -0.59 1.76
CA MET A 451 4.20 -1.60 2.17
C MET A 451 5.34 -1.75 1.16
N MET A 452 6.57 -1.42 1.57
CA MET A 452 7.76 -1.52 0.73
C MET A 452 8.28 -2.97 0.67
N PRO A 453 8.90 -3.41 -0.45
CA PRO A 453 9.39 -4.78 -0.57
C PRO A 453 10.53 -5.09 0.41
N ALA A 454 10.60 -6.35 0.81
CA ALA A 454 11.64 -6.88 1.70
C ALA A 454 13.04 -6.80 1.08
N GLU A 455 13.12 -6.89 -0.25
CA GLU A 455 14.34 -6.83 -1.02
C GLU A 455 14.15 -5.92 -2.24
N TYR A 456 15.20 -5.20 -2.63
CA TYR A 456 15.21 -4.36 -3.81
C TYR A 456 16.12 -5.00 -4.87
N ALA A 457 15.56 -5.33 -6.03
CA ALA A 457 16.35 -5.70 -7.19
C ALA A 457 17.35 -4.58 -7.53
N SER A 458 18.62 -4.92 -7.74
CA SER A 458 19.66 -3.93 -8.04
C SER A 458 19.30 -3.14 -9.32
N GLY A 459 19.35 -1.80 -9.24
CA GLY A 459 18.87 -0.90 -10.31
C GLY A 459 17.35 -0.78 -10.45
N GLY A 460 16.58 -1.83 -10.10
CA GLY A 460 15.12 -1.92 -10.28
C GLY A 460 14.32 -0.76 -9.68
N THR A 461 13.12 -0.51 -10.21
CA THR A 461 12.18 0.48 -9.66
C THR A 461 11.74 0.07 -8.26
N ARG A 462 11.65 1.05 -7.35
CA ARG A 462 11.06 0.81 -6.04
C ARG A 462 9.54 0.95 -6.19
N ARG A 463 8.86 -0.19 -6.40
CA ARG A 463 7.41 -0.27 -6.29
C ARG A 463 7.03 -0.68 -4.87
N VAL A 464 5.94 -0.12 -4.39
CA VAL A 464 5.20 -0.64 -3.23
C VAL A 464 4.60 -2.00 -3.61
N VAL A 465 4.49 -2.94 -2.66
CA VAL A 465 4.06 -4.33 -2.92
C VAL A 465 2.84 -4.78 -2.12
N GLY A 466 2.22 -3.86 -1.38
CA GLY A 466 1.01 -4.09 -0.60
C GLY A 466 0.64 -2.84 0.19
N SER A 467 -0.37 -2.95 1.04
CA SER A 467 -0.87 -1.83 1.85
C SER A 467 -1.48 -2.30 3.17
N ARG A 468 -1.60 -1.38 4.13
CA ARG A 468 -2.25 -1.60 5.44
C ARG A 468 -3.20 -0.44 5.72
N ILE A 469 -4.50 -0.69 5.69
CA ILE A 469 -5.51 0.31 6.07
C ILE A 469 -5.64 0.28 7.58
N THR A 470 -5.65 1.45 8.23
CA THR A 470 -5.99 1.61 9.65
C THR A 470 -7.12 2.62 9.78
N TRP A 471 -8.06 2.38 10.70
CA TRP A 471 -9.28 3.18 10.87
C TRP A 471 -9.58 3.38 12.37
N ASP A 472 -9.73 4.64 12.79
CA ASP A 472 -10.17 5.02 14.14
C ASP A 472 -11.67 4.80 14.31
N THR A 473 -12.03 3.87 15.19
CA THR A 473 -13.42 3.50 15.44
C THR A 473 -14.14 4.36 16.47
N ASP A 474 -13.40 5.22 17.20
CA ASP A 474 -13.96 6.23 18.12
C ASP A 474 -14.08 7.63 17.47
N ALA A 475 -13.56 7.78 16.24
CA ALA A 475 -13.58 9.03 15.49
C ALA A 475 -14.98 9.65 15.38
N LYS A 476 -15.10 10.91 15.79
CA LYS A 476 -16.36 11.66 15.80
C LYS A 476 -16.93 11.76 14.38
N GLY A 477 -18.19 11.32 14.22
CA GLY A 477 -18.88 11.26 12.93
C GLY A 477 -19.00 9.83 12.38
N MET A 478 -18.07 8.93 12.73
CA MET A 478 -18.02 7.54 12.25
C MET A 478 -19.07 6.61 12.89
N SER A 479 -20.24 7.13 13.27
CA SER A 479 -21.30 6.38 13.97
C SER A 479 -22.31 5.71 13.05
N ASN A 480 -22.47 6.19 11.81
CA ASN A 480 -23.44 5.68 10.84
C ASN A 480 -22.81 4.75 9.78
N TYR A 481 -23.65 4.04 9.02
CA TYR A 481 -23.21 3.09 8.00
C TYR A 481 -22.48 3.80 6.83
N ASP A 482 -23.09 4.84 6.29
CA ASP A 482 -22.63 5.50 5.07
C ASP A 482 -21.25 6.15 5.26
N ALA A 483 -21.01 6.78 6.40
CA ALA A 483 -19.72 7.35 6.78
C ALA A 483 -18.61 6.29 6.89
N GLN A 484 -18.89 5.16 7.55
CA GLN A 484 -17.90 4.08 7.70
C GLN A 484 -17.61 3.40 6.35
N THR A 485 -18.62 3.12 5.55
CA THR A 485 -18.41 2.54 4.22
C THR A 485 -17.74 3.53 3.28
N GLY A 486 -18.05 4.83 3.34
CA GLY A 486 -17.39 5.87 2.54
C GLY A 486 -15.88 5.92 2.76
N VAL A 487 -15.46 6.11 4.02
CA VAL A 487 -14.03 6.11 4.40
C VAL A 487 -13.34 4.79 4.03
N MET A 488 -14.00 3.65 4.20
CA MET A 488 -13.43 2.36 3.76
C MET A 488 -13.15 2.32 2.25
N ARG A 489 -14.02 2.91 1.43
CA ARG A 489 -13.83 3.01 -0.03
C ARG A 489 -12.71 3.97 -0.40
N HIS A 490 -12.62 5.08 0.31
CA HIS A 490 -11.52 6.05 0.17
C HIS A 490 -10.16 5.37 0.37
N GLU A 491 -9.97 4.70 1.51
CA GLU A 491 -8.73 3.99 1.82
C GLU A 491 -8.47 2.77 0.92
N MET A 492 -9.54 2.10 0.46
CA MET A 492 -9.41 1.02 -0.52
C MET A 492 -9.00 1.55 -1.91
N GLY A 493 -9.35 2.79 -2.27
CA GLY A 493 -8.82 3.48 -3.43
C GLY A 493 -7.30 3.68 -3.37
N HIS A 494 -6.79 4.14 -2.22
CA HIS A 494 -5.35 4.23 -1.96
C HIS A 494 -4.68 2.85 -1.99
N ALA A 495 -5.28 1.85 -1.36
CA ALA A 495 -4.78 0.49 -1.33
C ALA A 495 -4.75 -0.20 -2.71
N LEU A 496 -5.73 0.07 -3.58
CA LEU A 496 -5.73 -0.38 -4.99
C LEU A 496 -4.57 0.23 -5.77
N MET A 497 -4.27 1.52 -5.58
CA MET A 497 -3.23 2.21 -6.34
C MET A 497 -1.83 1.99 -5.79
N ALA A 498 -1.70 1.54 -4.54
CA ALA A 498 -0.44 1.28 -3.85
C ALA A 498 0.60 0.58 -4.74
N GLY A 499 0.26 -0.57 -5.34
CA GLY A 499 1.18 -1.39 -6.17
C GLY A 499 1.75 -0.69 -7.42
N PHE A 500 1.13 0.39 -7.88
CA PHE A 500 1.61 1.18 -9.03
C PHE A 500 2.57 2.30 -8.63
N THR A 501 2.68 2.63 -7.34
CA THR A 501 3.47 3.76 -6.82
C THR A 501 4.96 3.59 -7.09
N ASN A 502 5.55 4.52 -7.85
CA ASN A 502 6.99 4.62 -8.07
C ASN A 502 7.65 5.47 -6.96
N THR A 503 8.39 4.87 -6.03
CA THR A 503 9.04 5.61 -4.93
C THR A 503 10.43 6.17 -5.27
N LYS A 504 10.73 6.37 -6.56
CA LYS A 504 11.97 7.05 -7.03
C LYS A 504 11.73 8.43 -7.66
N SER A 505 10.50 8.71 -8.10
CA SER A 505 10.09 9.95 -8.77
C SER A 505 9.73 11.06 -7.76
N SER A 506 9.23 12.19 -8.26
CA SER A 506 8.52 13.16 -7.41
C SER A 506 7.28 12.53 -6.76
N ARG A 507 6.67 13.23 -5.80
CA ARG A 507 5.36 12.88 -5.25
C ARG A 507 4.32 12.79 -6.38
N THR A 508 3.44 11.79 -6.32
CA THR A 508 2.23 11.73 -7.14
C THR A 508 1.34 12.95 -6.83
N PRO A 509 0.94 13.77 -7.83
CA PRO A 509 0.13 14.96 -7.61
C PRO A 509 -1.16 14.63 -6.85
N LEU A 510 -1.42 15.33 -5.75
CA LEU A 510 -2.44 14.91 -4.79
C LEU A 510 -3.86 14.96 -5.34
N TRP A 511 -4.14 15.83 -6.31
CA TRP A 511 -5.44 15.86 -6.97
C TRP A 511 -5.76 14.55 -7.74
N VAL A 512 -4.74 13.76 -8.10
CA VAL A 512 -4.93 12.43 -8.72
C VAL A 512 -5.04 11.34 -7.65
N VAL A 513 -4.28 11.46 -6.56
CA VAL A 513 -4.32 10.53 -5.42
C VAL A 513 -5.66 10.60 -4.71
N GLU A 514 -5.97 11.74 -4.10
CA GLU A 514 -7.18 11.95 -3.31
C GLU A 514 -8.42 12.03 -4.21
N GLY A 515 -8.29 12.63 -5.40
CA GLY A 515 -9.38 12.69 -6.37
C GLY A 515 -9.81 11.32 -6.90
N PHE A 516 -8.95 10.30 -6.89
CA PHE A 516 -9.33 8.93 -7.25
C PHE A 516 -9.99 8.19 -6.07
N ALA A 517 -9.46 8.34 -4.85
CA ALA A 517 -10.04 7.78 -3.63
C ALA A 517 -11.46 8.33 -3.37
N GLU A 518 -11.63 9.66 -3.42
CA GLU A 518 -12.93 10.34 -3.36
C GLU A 518 -13.85 9.91 -4.52
N TYR A 519 -13.32 9.70 -5.73
CA TYR A 519 -14.14 9.28 -6.87
C TYR A 519 -14.74 7.89 -6.63
N LEU A 520 -13.99 6.99 -6.01
CA LEU A 520 -14.50 5.68 -5.62
C LEU A 520 -15.55 5.87 -4.52
N GLU A 521 -15.21 6.47 -3.39
CA GLU A 521 -16.12 6.75 -2.27
C GLU A 521 -17.50 7.26 -2.73
N TRP A 522 -17.49 8.33 -3.54
CA TRP A 522 -18.69 9.07 -3.95
C TRP A 522 -19.27 8.66 -5.31
N ALA A 523 -18.77 7.57 -5.93
CA ALA A 523 -19.12 7.15 -7.30
C ALA A 523 -20.64 7.10 -7.58
N ASP A 524 -21.41 6.64 -6.58
CA ASP A 524 -22.84 6.37 -6.64
C ASP A 524 -23.72 7.56 -6.19
N LEU A 525 -23.13 8.61 -5.62
CA LEU A 525 -23.84 9.70 -4.91
C LEU A 525 -23.70 11.08 -5.59
N PHE A 526 -23.19 11.13 -6.82
CA PHE A 526 -22.97 12.36 -7.57
C PHE A 526 -24.30 13.08 -7.90
N GLY A 527 -24.69 14.06 -7.08
CA GLY A 527 -25.95 14.80 -7.25
C GLY A 527 -26.35 15.66 -6.05
N GLU A 528 -27.66 15.68 -5.75
CA GLU A 528 -28.31 16.64 -4.84
C GLU A 528 -27.68 16.70 -3.43
N TYR A 529 -27.18 15.58 -2.91
CA TYR A 529 -26.55 15.49 -1.58
C TYR A 529 -25.06 15.92 -1.52
N TYR A 530 -24.34 15.93 -2.64
CA TYR A 530 -22.88 15.93 -2.62
C TYR A 530 -22.25 17.32 -2.43
N ALA A 531 -21.23 17.41 -1.55
CA ALA A 531 -20.32 18.55 -1.38
C ALA A 531 -21.00 19.94 -1.41
N PRO A 532 -21.93 20.26 -0.47
CA PRO A 532 -22.59 21.57 -0.42
C PRO A 532 -21.59 22.73 -0.41
N ASP A 533 -20.44 22.58 0.26
CA ASP A 533 -19.45 23.65 0.43
C ASP A 533 -18.58 23.85 -0.81
N ALA A 534 -18.25 22.78 -1.56
CA ALA A 534 -17.63 22.93 -2.88
C ALA A 534 -18.58 23.63 -3.87
N ARG A 535 -19.89 23.32 -3.83
CA ARG A 535 -20.92 24.08 -4.59
C ARG A 535 -21.01 25.53 -4.10
N ASN A 536 -20.93 25.73 -2.79
CA ASN A 536 -20.67 26.98 -2.06
C ASN A 536 -19.57 27.85 -2.73
N PHE A 537 -18.38 27.27 -2.79
CA PHE A 537 -17.13 27.86 -3.25
C PHE A 537 -17.14 28.21 -4.74
N VAL A 538 -17.69 27.33 -5.59
CA VAL A 538 -17.83 27.63 -7.02
C VAL A 538 -18.87 28.71 -7.27
N ARG A 539 -20.01 28.68 -6.58
CA ARG A 539 -21.08 29.69 -6.72
C ARG A 539 -20.71 31.06 -6.16
N SER A 540 -19.88 31.12 -5.12
CA SER A 540 -19.33 32.38 -4.58
C SER A 540 -18.23 33.01 -5.45
N GLY A 541 -17.86 32.38 -6.57
CA GLY A 541 -16.86 32.91 -7.49
C GLY A 541 -15.41 32.75 -7.02
N LYS A 542 -15.16 32.07 -5.89
CA LYS A 542 -13.80 31.76 -5.41
C LYS A 542 -13.08 30.74 -6.32
N PHE A 543 -13.82 29.86 -6.99
CA PHE A 543 -13.25 28.82 -7.85
C PHE A 543 -12.52 29.38 -9.09
N SER A 544 -11.20 29.23 -9.08
CA SER A 544 -10.26 29.64 -10.13
C SER A 544 -10.46 28.93 -11.47
N GLY A 545 -11.08 27.75 -11.49
CA GLY A 545 -11.11 26.87 -12.66
C GLY A 545 -9.80 26.10 -12.88
N LYS A 546 -8.92 26.03 -11.88
CA LYS A 546 -7.65 25.28 -11.90
C LYS A 546 -7.74 24.01 -11.07
N LEU A 547 -6.95 23.01 -11.45
CA LEU A 547 -6.74 21.82 -10.61
C LEU A 547 -6.05 22.24 -9.31
N PRO A 548 -6.46 21.72 -8.14
CA PRO A 548 -5.76 22.00 -6.88
C PRO A 548 -4.28 21.61 -6.94
N ALA A 549 -3.43 22.43 -6.33
CA ALA A 549 -2.05 22.09 -6.03
C ALA A 549 -1.97 21.16 -4.81
N ASP A 550 -0.79 20.59 -4.55
CA ASP A 550 -0.59 19.76 -3.35
C ASP A 550 -0.81 20.55 -2.05
N ASP A 551 -0.39 21.83 -2.02
CA ASP A 551 -0.57 22.75 -0.89
C ASP A 551 -2.03 23.22 -0.71
N ASP A 552 -2.86 23.08 -1.74
CA ASP A 552 -4.31 23.35 -1.65
C ASP A 552 -5.07 22.19 -0.95
N ILE A 553 -4.49 20.99 -0.92
CA ILE A 553 -5.12 19.76 -0.43
C ILE A 553 -4.72 19.45 1.02
N TYR A 554 -3.47 19.73 1.41
CA TYR A 554 -3.00 19.64 2.80
C TYR A 554 -2.61 21.02 3.39
N GLY A 555 -3.33 22.06 3.00
CA GLY A 555 -3.15 23.41 3.53
C GLY A 555 -3.58 23.54 5.00
N GLU A 556 -3.32 24.70 5.62
CA GLU A 556 -3.70 24.93 7.02
C GLU A 556 -5.21 25.13 7.23
N ASP A 557 -5.93 25.58 6.20
CA ASP A 557 -7.39 25.81 6.22
C ASP A 557 -8.15 24.49 5.92
N PRO A 558 -8.85 23.90 6.89
CA PRO A 558 -9.50 22.60 6.67
C PRO A 558 -10.79 22.69 5.84
N GLU A 559 -11.45 23.85 5.80
CA GLU A 559 -12.61 24.08 4.91
C GLU A 559 -12.12 24.08 3.45
N ALA A 560 -11.01 24.77 3.18
CA ALA A 560 -10.37 24.78 1.87
C ALA A 560 -9.90 23.38 1.46
N ASN A 561 -9.25 22.62 2.36
CA ASN A 561 -8.82 21.25 2.07
C ASN A 561 -10.01 20.37 1.63
N GLY A 562 -11.09 20.30 2.41
CA GLY A 562 -12.27 19.49 2.06
C GLY A 562 -12.91 19.90 0.71
N ILE A 563 -12.94 21.20 0.42
CA ILE A 563 -13.36 21.71 -0.90
C ILE A 563 -12.42 21.21 -2.01
N ASN A 564 -11.10 21.20 -1.78
CA ASN A 564 -10.10 20.82 -2.77
C ASN A 564 -10.03 19.29 -3.00
N TYR A 565 -10.27 18.46 -1.98
CA TYR A 565 -10.55 17.02 -2.13
C TYR A 565 -11.72 16.80 -3.10
N HIS A 566 -12.86 17.45 -2.83
CA HIS A 566 -14.05 17.33 -3.67
C HIS A 566 -13.85 17.91 -5.09
N LEU A 567 -13.07 18.99 -5.27
CA LEU A 567 -12.72 19.51 -6.60
C LEU A 567 -11.87 18.50 -7.37
N SER A 568 -10.87 17.91 -6.73
CA SER A 568 -10.02 16.84 -7.28
C SER A 568 -10.85 15.64 -7.74
N MET A 569 -11.81 15.20 -6.91
CA MET A 569 -12.80 14.18 -7.29
C MET A 569 -13.54 14.56 -8.56
N THR A 570 -14.07 15.79 -8.64
CA THR A 570 -14.85 16.21 -9.81
C THR A 570 -14.03 16.25 -11.10
N ALA A 571 -12.70 16.41 -11.03
CA ALA A 571 -11.82 16.32 -12.19
C ALA A 571 -11.71 14.87 -12.70
N ILE A 572 -11.51 13.91 -11.79
CA ILE A 572 -11.55 12.46 -12.11
C ILE A 572 -12.94 12.06 -12.62
N ARG A 573 -14.03 12.54 -12.00
CA ARG A 573 -15.41 12.28 -12.47
C ARG A 573 -15.66 12.84 -13.87
N TYR A 574 -15.20 14.04 -14.17
CA TYR A 574 -15.25 14.62 -15.52
C TYR A 574 -14.50 13.75 -16.54
N MET A 575 -13.34 13.19 -16.17
CA MET A 575 -12.61 12.26 -17.03
C MET A 575 -13.43 10.99 -17.30
N VAL A 576 -14.05 10.40 -16.27
CA VAL A 576 -14.94 9.23 -16.44
C VAL A 576 -16.13 9.56 -17.34
N ASP A 577 -16.83 10.67 -17.08
CA ASP A 577 -18.07 11.08 -17.76
C ASP A 577 -17.86 11.58 -19.21
N LYS A 578 -16.62 11.86 -19.64
CA LYS A 578 -16.29 12.35 -21.00
C LYS A 578 -15.34 11.44 -21.80
N HIS A 579 -14.47 10.69 -21.13
CA HIS A 579 -13.44 9.88 -21.76
C HIS A 579 -13.52 8.39 -21.35
N GLY A 580 -14.34 8.05 -20.35
CA GLY A 580 -14.62 6.69 -19.89
C GLY A 580 -13.71 6.24 -18.75
N ALA A 581 -14.25 5.40 -17.87
CA ALA A 581 -13.55 4.87 -16.69
C ALA A 581 -12.22 4.21 -17.03
N ALA A 582 -12.18 3.33 -18.05
CA ALA A 582 -10.95 2.62 -18.43
C ALA A 582 -9.79 3.56 -18.82
N LYS A 583 -10.06 4.63 -19.60
CA LYS A 583 -9.04 5.64 -19.92
C LYS A 583 -8.63 6.45 -18.70
N THR A 584 -9.58 6.78 -17.85
CA THR A 584 -9.35 7.58 -16.64
C THR A 584 -8.47 6.82 -15.64
N PHE A 585 -8.71 5.52 -15.46
CA PHE A 585 -7.93 4.73 -14.50
C PHE A 585 -6.57 4.34 -15.07
N ALA A 586 -6.45 4.15 -16.40
CA ALA A 586 -5.15 4.06 -17.07
C ALA A 586 -4.33 5.36 -16.90
N PHE A 587 -4.97 6.53 -16.91
CA PHE A 587 -4.33 7.80 -16.53
C PHE A 587 -3.86 7.79 -15.06
N VAL A 588 -4.73 7.46 -14.10
CA VAL A 588 -4.35 7.40 -12.67
C VAL A 588 -3.13 6.49 -12.47
N VAL A 589 -3.15 5.26 -13.01
CA VAL A 589 -2.02 4.33 -12.93
C VAL A 589 -0.75 4.90 -13.58
N SER A 590 -0.88 5.57 -14.73
CA SER A 590 0.27 6.21 -15.40
C SER A 590 0.89 7.32 -14.53
N VAL A 591 0.08 8.09 -13.80
CA VAL A 591 0.56 9.14 -12.89
C VAL A 591 1.14 8.57 -11.59
N TYR A 592 0.67 7.43 -11.09
CA TYR A 592 1.32 6.73 -9.97
C TYR A 592 2.68 6.11 -10.37
N GLN A 593 2.83 5.69 -11.64
CA GLN A 593 4.06 5.10 -12.18
C GLN A 593 5.09 6.16 -12.61
N GLU A 594 4.64 7.27 -13.21
CA GLU A 594 5.50 8.41 -13.54
C GLU A 594 4.83 9.76 -13.19
N PRO A 595 4.88 10.16 -11.90
CA PRO A 595 4.36 11.43 -11.39
C PRO A 595 4.81 12.68 -12.15
N THR A 596 5.99 12.68 -12.78
CA THR A 596 6.49 13.87 -13.49
C THR A 596 5.80 14.10 -14.85
N ALA A 597 5.19 13.06 -15.44
CA ALA A 597 4.55 13.09 -16.76
C ALA A 597 3.01 13.24 -16.68
N VAL A 598 2.51 13.94 -15.65
CA VAL A 598 1.06 14.08 -15.39
C VAL A 598 0.31 14.77 -16.53
N ASP A 599 0.91 15.78 -17.16
CA ASP A 599 0.28 16.53 -18.25
C ASP A 599 0.29 15.71 -19.57
N GLU A 600 1.33 14.91 -19.82
CA GLU A 600 1.40 13.94 -20.92
C GLU A 600 0.35 12.83 -20.74
N ALA A 601 0.23 12.27 -19.54
CA ALA A 601 -0.76 11.24 -19.22
C ALA A 601 -2.20 11.78 -19.35
N LEU A 602 -2.44 13.00 -18.85
CA LEU A 602 -3.72 13.69 -18.99
C LEU A 602 -4.10 13.88 -20.47
N LYS A 603 -3.12 14.30 -21.28
CA LYS A 603 -3.27 14.47 -22.73
C LYS A 603 -3.48 13.15 -23.48
N ALA A 604 -2.83 12.06 -23.07
CA ALA A 604 -3.03 10.73 -23.65
C ALA A 604 -4.46 10.19 -23.38
N ALA A 605 -4.99 10.39 -22.18
CA ALA A 605 -6.34 9.92 -21.83
C ALA A 605 -7.45 10.80 -22.42
N THR A 606 -7.28 12.13 -22.40
CA THR A 606 -8.35 13.09 -22.73
C THR A 606 -8.26 13.66 -24.15
N GLY A 607 -7.06 13.70 -24.75
CA GLY A 607 -6.77 14.45 -25.98
C GLY A 607 -6.58 15.96 -25.77
N LEU A 608 -6.50 16.44 -24.53
CA LEU A 608 -6.42 17.85 -24.15
C LEU A 608 -5.09 18.14 -23.44
N ASP A 609 -4.47 19.30 -23.68
CA ASP A 609 -3.49 19.83 -22.75
C ASP A 609 -4.14 20.28 -21.43
N ARG A 610 -3.34 20.51 -20.39
CA ARG A 610 -3.83 20.86 -19.05
C ARG A 610 -4.75 22.09 -19.05
N ALA A 611 -4.42 23.14 -19.81
CA ALA A 611 -5.22 24.36 -19.84
C ALA A 611 -6.57 24.14 -20.54
N ALA A 612 -6.59 23.37 -21.64
CA ALA A 612 -7.81 22.97 -22.33
C ALA A 612 -8.66 21.98 -21.52
N PHE A 613 -8.03 21.12 -20.72
CA PHE A 613 -8.69 20.24 -19.76
C PHE A 613 -9.36 21.05 -18.65
N GLU A 614 -8.60 21.87 -17.93
CA GLU A 614 -9.06 22.71 -16.82
C GLU A 614 -10.24 23.59 -17.22
N ALA A 615 -10.16 24.26 -18.37
CA ALA A 615 -11.25 25.09 -18.88
C ALA A 615 -12.55 24.31 -19.15
N LYS A 616 -12.44 23.07 -19.66
CA LYS A 616 -13.61 22.22 -19.96
C LYS A 616 -14.19 21.54 -18.73
N TRP A 617 -13.34 21.06 -17.81
CA TRP A 617 -13.77 20.56 -16.50
C TRP A 617 -14.46 21.67 -15.70
N ALA A 618 -13.88 22.87 -15.63
CA ALA A 618 -14.47 24.00 -14.93
C ALA A 618 -15.81 24.45 -15.54
N GLN A 619 -15.99 24.35 -16.87
CA GLN A 619 -17.27 24.57 -17.53
C GLN A 619 -18.28 23.46 -17.20
N TRP A 620 -17.86 22.20 -17.23
CA TRP A 620 -18.71 21.05 -16.89
C TRP A 620 -19.17 21.11 -15.44
N LEU A 621 -18.26 21.33 -14.49
CA LEU A 621 -18.55 21.46 -13.06
C LEU A 621 -19.60 22.53 -12.80
N LYS A 622 -19.42 23.74 -13.36
CA LYS A 622 -20.39 24.85 -13.28
C LYS A 622 -21.78 24.55 -13.86
N SER A 623 -21.94 23.46 -14.62
CA SER A 623 -23.24 23.02 -15.16
C SER A 623 -23.85 21.82 -14.42
N HIS A 624 -23.19 21.28 -13.40
CA HIS A 624 -23.63 20.09 -12.64
C HIS A 624 -23.86 20.38 -11.13
N ILE A 625 -23.81 21.64 -10.69
CA ILE A 625 -23.81 22.05 -9.27
C ILE A 625 -24.96 22.94 -8.83
#